data_AF-W2NXH4-F1
#
_entry.id   AF-W2NXH4-F1
#
_cell.length_a   1.000
_cell.length_b   1.000
_cell.length_c   1.000
_cell.angle_alpha   90.00
_cell.angle_beta   90.00
_cell.angle_gamma   90.00
#
_symmetry.space_group_name_H-M   'P 1'
#
loop_
_entity.id
_entity.type
_entity.pdbx_description
1 polymer ?
#
loop_
_entity_poly.entity_id
_entity_poly.type
_entity_poly.pdbx_seq_one_letter_code
_entity_poly.pdbx_strand_id
1 'polypeptide(L)'
;MDVCIDHILFLQQSAEDQYTAKVKRVGFRYNQNYDEGMCMLAKLATHHAYNLVEEQYLVSGEETYDTTTVENTPAFFTLASAKSGGQYAVNLTEHTCSCAFNQTMLLSCRHILYLRLNANMRSIIPYEAIPGRWLLADEDEEVVVSIENT
;
A
#
# COMPACT_ATOMS: atom_id res chain seq x y z
N MET A 1 37.81 12.93 -30.17
CA MET A 1 37.87 13.47 -28.80
C MET A 1 36.52 13.25 -28.09
N ASP A 2 35.42 13.25 -28.85
CA ASP A 2 34.04 13.06 -28.35
C ASP A 2 33.76 11.67 -27.75
N VAL A 3 34.37 10.60 -28.29
CA VAL A 3 34.21 9.23 -27.77
C VAL A 3 34.62 9.10 -26.29
N CYS A 4 35.55 9.95 -25.83
CA CYS A 4 35.97 9.95 -24.43
C CYS A 4 34.98 10.71 -23.54
N ILE A 5 34.31 11.74 -24.07
CA ILE A 5 33.30 12.52 -23.33
C ILE A 5 32.04 11.69 -23.15
N ASP A 6 31.56 11.04 -24.22
CA ASP A 6 30.39 10.15 -24.17
C ASP A 6 30.58 9.01 -23.16
N HIS A 7 31.79 8.43 -23.12
CA HIS A 7 32.10 7.37 -22.18
C HIS A 7 32.09 7.86 -20.72
N ILE A 8 32.59 9.07 -20.46
CA ILE A 8 32.57 9.67 -19.12
C ILE A 8 31.13 9.98 -18.69
N LEU A 9 30.32 10.56 -19.58
CA LEU A 9 28.90 10.86 -19.30
C LEU A 9 28.11 9.58 -18.99
N PHE A 10 28.35 8.51 -19.76
CA PHE A 10 27.74 7.20 -19.49
C PHE A 10 28.13 6.64 -18.11
N LEU A 11 29.40 6.75 -17.72
CA LEU A 11 29.87 6.29 -16.41
C LEU A 11 29.29 7.14 -15.27
N GLN A 12 29.13 8.46 -15.46
CA GLN A 12 28.48 9.35 -14.49
C GLN A 12 27.00 8.99 -14.32
N GLN A 13 26.25 8.87 -15.42
CA GLN A 13 24.85 8.45 -15.37
C GLN A 13 24.69 7.09 -14.67
N SER A 14 25.54 6.10 -15.01
CA SER A 14 25.47 4.80 -14.36
C SER A 14 25.76 4.86 -12.86
N ALA A 15 26.68 5.74 -12.43
CA ALA A 15 26.97 5.95 -11.01
C ALA A 15 25.81 6.65 -10.29
N GLU A 16 25.19 7.65 -10.93
CA GLU A 16 24.01 8.34 -10.43
C GLU A 16 22.81 7.39 -10.33
N ASP A 17 22.55 6.57 -11.34
CA ASP A 17 21.50 5.55 -11.33
C ASP A 17 21.72 4.54 -10.19
N GLN A 18 22.95 4.08 -10.01
CA GLN A 18 23.30 3.17 -8.92
C GLN A 18 23.16 3.83 -7.55
N TYR A 19 23.52 5.10 -7.42
CA TYR A 19 23.35 5.87 -6.20
C TYR A 19 21.88 6.06 -5.88
N THR A 20 21.08 6.54 -6.84
CA THR A 20 19.63 6.70 -6.74
C THR A 20 18.96 5.38 -6.39
N ALA A 21 19.32 4.27 -7.04
CA ALA A 21 18.79 2.95 -6.72
C ALA A 21 19.14 2.51 -5.29
N LYS A 22 20.36 2.78 -4.82
CA LYS A 22 20.78 2.46 -3.44
C LYS A 22 20.08 3.34 -2.42
N VAL A 23 19.98 4.64 -2.66
CA VAL A 23 19.31 5.61 -1.77
C VAL A 23 17.82 5.33 -1.70
N LYS A 24 17.14 5.14 -2.85
CA LYS A 24 15.74 4.70 -2.89
C LYS A 24 15.57 3.38 -2.13
N ARG A 25 16.47 2.40 -2.31
CA ARG A 25 16.44 1.10 -1.59
C ARG A 25 16.58 1.21 -0.07
N VAL A 26 17.33 2.18 0.46
CA VAL A 26 17.53 2.36 1.91
C VAL A 26 16.22 2.66 2.65
N GLY A 27 15.15 3.03 1.95
CA GLY A 27 13.79 3.18 2.50
C GLY A 27 12.90 1.92 2.46
N PHE A 28 13.20 0.92 1.62
CA PHE A 28 12.32 -0.24 1.44
C PHE A 28 12.58 -1.31 2.51
N ARG A 29 11.54 -1.68 3.25
CA ARG A 29 11.57 -2.83 4.16
C ARG A 29 11.44 -4.11 3.34
N TYR A 30 12.53 -4.85 3.20
CA TYR A 30 12.48 -6.23 2.76
C TYR A 30 12.61 -7.14 3.98
N ASN A 31 11.50 -7.73 4.41
CA ASN A 31 11.50 -8.79 5.40
C ASN A 31 11.20 -10.12 4.67
N GLN A 32 12.13 -11.06 4.77
CA GLN A 32 12.05 -12.37 4.12
C GLN A 32 10.86 -13.21 4.59
N ASN A 33 10.29 -12.87 5.75
CA ASN A 33 9.18 -13.62 6.34
C ASN A 33 7.79 -13.11 5.92
N TYR A 34 7.71 -12.05 5.11
CA TYR A 34 6.43 -11.51 4.66
C TYR A 34 5.99 -12.05 3.31
N ASP A 35 4.67 -12.10 3.15
CA ASP A 35 4.05 -12.44 1.89
C ASP A 35 4.22 -11.33 0.84
N GLU A 36 3.90 -11.67 -0.40
CA GLU A 36 3.98 -10.76 -1.54
C GLU A 36 3.17 -9.48 -1.31
N GLY A 37 2.04 -9.60 -0.58
CA GLY A 37 1.15 -8.47 -0.36
C GLY A 37 1.77 -7.39 0.52
N MET A 38 2.33 -7.78 1.66
CA MET A 38 3.05 -6.85 2.54
C MET A 38 4.32 -6.31 1.89
N CYS A 39 5.01 -7.11 1.06
CA CYS A 39 6.16 -6.63 0.28
C CYS A 39 5.77 -5.55 -0.73
N MET A 40 4.59 -5.65 -1.36
CA MET A 40 4.09 -4.61 -2.27
C MET A 40 3.71 -3.35 -1.50
N LEU A 41 3.05 -3.47 -0.35
CA LEU A 41 2.70 -2.32 0.48
C LEU A 41 3.94 -1.55 0.93
N ALA A 42 5.00 -2.26 1.37
CA ALA A 42 6.28 -1.66 1.75
C ALA A 42 6.93 -0.87 0.62
N LYS A 43 6.56 -1.16 -0.64
CA LYS A 43 7.06 -0.44 -1.81
C LYS A 43 6.27 0.81 -2.16
N LEU A 44 4.97 0.80 -1.88
CA LEU A 44 4.06 1.86 -2.29
C LEU A 44 3.86 2.90 -1.19
N ALA A 45 3.82 2.47 0.07
CA ALA A 45 3.37 3.29 1.17
C ALA A 45 4.51 3.83 2.03
N THR A 46 4.27 4.98 2.65
CA THR A 46 5.11 5.58 3.68
C THR A 46 5.32 4.59 4.83
N HIS A 47 6.47 4.71 5.52
CA HIS A 47 6.81 3.84 6.65
C HIS A 47 5.73 3.86 7.76
N HIS A 48 5.10 5.00 8.00
CA HIS A 48 4.04 5.09 9.00
C HIS A 48 2.77 4.33 8.58
N ALA A 49 2.31 4.52 7.33
CA ALA A 49 1.16 3.80 6.80
C ALA A 49 1.39 2.29 6.76
N TYR A 50 2.60 1.87 6.38
CA TYR A 50 3.00 0.46 6.39
C TYR A 50 2.82 -0.17 7.77
N ASN A 51 3.41 0.44 8.81
CA ASN A 51 3.31 -0.07 10.19
C ASN A 51 1.84 -0.17 10.66
N LEU A 52 1.03 0.85 10.35
CA LEU A 52 -0.39 0.86 10.72
C LEU A 52 -1.16 -0.30 10.08
N VAL A 53 -0.91 -0.60 8.81
CA VAL A 53 -1.58 -1.71 8.12
C VAL A 53 -1.02 -3.06 8.56
N GLU A 54 0.27 -3.17 8.83
CA GLU A 54 0.90 -4.39 9.35
C GLU A 54 0.22 -4.88 10.64
N GLU A 55 -0.02 -3.97 11.59
CA GLU A 55 -0.75 -4.29 12.83
C GLU A 55 -2.16 -4.81 12.56
N GLN A 56 -2.86 -4.25 11.56
CA GLN A 56 -4.18 -4.72 11.16
C GLN A 56 -4.11 -6.08 10.43
N TYR A 57 -3.07 -6.28 9.62
CA TYR A 57 -2.86 -7.45 8.80
C TYR A 57 -2.63 -8.70 9.64
N LEU A 58 -1.75 -8.61 10.64
CA LEU A 58 -1.44 -9.73 11.54
C LEU A 58 -2.68 -10.24 12.28
N VAL A 59 -3.55 -9.33 12.75
CA VAL A 59 -4.76 -9.69 13.51
C VAL A 59 -5.91 -10.15 12.59
N SER A 60 -5.89 -9.80 11.31
CA SER A 60 -6.98 -10.09 10.38
C SER A 60 -7.26 -11.59 10.17
N GLY A 61 -6.24 -12.44 10.35
CA GLY A 61 -6.39 -13.90 10.28
C GLY A 61 -6.69 -14.57 11.63
N GLU A 62 -6.55 -13.85 12.75
CA GLU A 62 -6.73 -14.42 14.09
C GLU A 62 -8.18 -14.32 14.59
N GLU A 63 -8.91 -13.29 14.17
CA GLU A 63 -10.27 -13.04 14.62
C GLU A 63 -11.31 -13.56 13.62
N THR A 64 -12.29 -14.30 14.13
CA THR A 64 -13.44 -14.77 13.34
C THR A 64 -14.62 -13.81 13.54
N TYR A 65 -15.26 -13.46 12.43
CA TYR A 65 -16.43 -12.58 12.40
C TYR A 65 -17.62 -13.30 11.78
N ASP A 66 -18.78 -13.16 12.41
CA ASP A 66 -20.04 -13.55 11.80
C ASP A 66 -20.38 -12.55 10.70
N THR A 67 -20.47 -13.06 9.46
CA THR A 67 -20.61 -12.24 8.26
C THR A 67 -22.00 -12.38 7.69
N THR A 68 -22.75 -11.28 7.63
CA THR A 68 -24.07 -11.23 6.98
C THR A 68 -24.03 -10.30 5.78
N THR A 69 -24.55 -10.74 4.64
CA THR A 69 -24.70 -9.92 3.43
C THR A 69 -25.97 -9.10 3.50
N VAL A 70 -25.91 -7.85 3.04
CA VAL A 70 -27.10 -7.01 2.92
C VAL A 70 -27.85 -7.36 1.63
N GLU A 71 -29.14 -7.69 1.74
CA GLU A 71 -29.98 -8.02 0.60
C GLU A 71 -29.93 -6.90 -0.47
N ASN A 72 -29.89 -7.27 -1.75
CA ASN A 72 -29.75 -6.38 -2.92
C ASN A 72 -28.42 -5.63 -3.09
N THR A 73 -27.39 -5.85 -2.25
CA THR A 73 -26.08 -5.21 -2.41
C THR A 73 -24.91 -6.19 -2.17
N PRO A 74 -24.42 -6.88 -3.22
CA PRO A 74 -23.47 -8.00 -3.07
C PRO A 74 -22.08 -7.61 -2.52
N ALA A 75 -21.77 -6.32 -2.44
CA ALA A 75 -20.51 -5.81 -1.92
C ALA A 75 -20.58 -5.27 -0.47
N PHE A 76 -21.77 -5.23 0.13
CA PHE A 76 -21.98 -4.73 1.48
C PHE A 76 -22.16 -5.87 2.47
N PHE A 77 -21.31 -5.85 3.50
CA PHE A 77 -21.25 -6.86 4.54
C PHE A 77 -21.39 -6.20 5.91
N THR A 78 -22.10 -6.88 6.81
CA THR A 78 -22.06 -6.57 8.24
C THR A 78 -21.27 -7.67 8.93
N LEU A 79 -20.25 -7.27 9.69
CA LEU A 79 -19.39 -8.14 10.48
C LEU A 79 -19.70 -7.95 11.95
N ALA A 80 -20.00 -9.04 12.66
CA ALA A 80 -20.13 -9.04 14.11
C ALA A 80 -18.95 -9.78 14.74
N SER A 81 -18.24 -9.10 15.65
CA SER A 81 -17.16 -9.71 16.43
C SER A 81 -17.72 -10.32 17.72
N ALA A 82 -17.61 -11.63 17.87
CA ALA A 82 -17.99 -12.30 19.11
C ALA A 82 -17.07 -11.91 20.30
N LYS A 83 -15.83 -11.51 20.02
CA LYS A 83 -14.82 -11.15 21.04
C LYS A 83 -15.03 -9.75 21.60
N SER A 84 -15.33 -8.78 20.74
CA SER A 84 -15.50 -7.37 21.13
C SER A 84 -16.97 -6.94 21.26
N GLY A 85 -17.92 -7.75 20.76
CA GLY A 85 -19.32 -7.37 20.64
C GLY A 85 -19.59 -6.27 19.60
N GLY A 86 -18.56 -5.83 18.87
CA GLY A 86 -18.66 -4.78 17.87
C GLY A 86 -19.32 -5.26 16.58
N GLN A 87 -20.08 -4.37 15.95
CA GLN A 87 -20.65 -4.56 14.62
C GLN A 87 -20.06 -3.54 13.65
N TYR A 88 -19.67 -4.01 12.46
CA TYR A 88 -18.99 -3.20 11.46
C TYR A 88 -19.62 -3.38 10.10
N ALA A 89 -19.99 -2.27 9.46
CA ALA A 89 -20.41 -2.25 8.06
C ALA A 89 -19.16 -2.12 7.18
N VAL A 90 -19.03 -2.98 6.17
CA VAL A 90 -17.92 -2.99 5.22
C VAL A 90 -18.45 -2.98 3.80
N ASN A 91 -17.90 -2.12 2.96
CA ASN A 91 -18.11 -2.11 1.52
C ASN A 91 -16.82 -2.59 0.82
N LEU A 92 -16.86 -3.76 0.20
CA LEU A 92 -15.69 -4.32 -0.48
C LEU A 92 -15.40 -3.64 -1.82
N THR A 93 -16.36 -2.97 -2.46
CA THR A 93 -16.14 -2.24 -3.71
C THR A 93 -15.43 -0.91 -3.45
N GLU A 94 -15.82 -0.20 -2.40
CA GLU A 94 -15.22 1.10 -2.04
C GLU A 94 -14.05 0.98 -1.05
N HIS A 95 -13.82 -0.23 -0.52
CA HIS A 95 -12.81 -0.49 0.52
C HIS A 95 -13.01 0.37 1.78
N THR A 96 -14.28 0.60 2.14
CA THR A 96 -14.66 1.40 3.31
C THR A 96 -15.20 0.51 4.42
N CYS A 97 -14.98 0.93 5.66
CA CYS A 97 -15.49 0.26 6.86
C CYS A 97 -15.92 1.30 7.90
N SER A 98 -16.99 1.01 8.64
CA SER A 98 -17.48 1.88 9.72
C SER A 98 -16.58 1.91 10.96
N CYS A 99 -15.52 1.09 11.03
CA CYS A 99 -14.62 1.09 12.17
C CYS A 99 -13.77 2.37 12.24
N ALA A 100 -13.40 2.78 13.46
CA ALA A 100 -12.64 4.00 13.69
C ALA A 100 -11.32 4.06 12.90
N PHE A 101 -10.64 2.93 12.75
CA PHE A 101 -9.37 2.87 12.00
C PHE A 101 -9.57 3.30 10.54
N ASN A 102 -10.52 2.69 9.82
CA ASN A 102 -10.74 3.05 8.42
C ASN A 102 -11.29 4.48 8.28
N GLN A 103 -12.20 4.91 9.16
CA GLN A 103 -12.76 6.26 9.12
C GLN A 103 -11.72 7.37 9.38
N THR A 104 -10.68 7.09 10.18
CA THR A 104 -9.65 8.10 10.53
C THR A 104 -8.41 8.00 9.64
N MET A 105 -7.93 6.78 9.40
CA MET A 105 -6.71 6.55 8.63
C MET A 105 -6.99 6.42 7.13
N LEU A 106 -8.21 6.07 6.72
CA LEU A 106 -8.59 5.70 5.35
C LEU A 106 -7.65 4.63 4.76
N LEU A 107 -7.18 3.73 5.63
CA LEU A 107 -6.37 2.58 5.28
C LEU A 107 -7.17 1.29 5.50
N SER A 108 -6.72 0.19 4.90
CA SER A 108 -7.32 -1.13 5.05
C SER A 108 -7.26 -1.58 6.50
N CYS A 109 -8.43 -1.69 7.12
CA CYS A 109 -8.57 -2.22 8.48
C CYS A 109 -8.66 -3.75 8.46
N ARG A 110 -8.47 -4.38 9.62
CA ARG A 110 -8.59 -5.84 9.78
C ARG A 110 -9.91 -6.43 9.26
N HIS A 111 -11.01 -5.70 9.33
CA HIS A 111 -12.32 -6.14 8.84
C HIS A 111 -12.37 -6.27 7.31
N ILE A 112 -11.80 -5.30 6.60
CA ILE A 112 -11.68 -5.35 5.14
C ILE A 112 -10.75 -6.49 4.75
N LEU A 113 -9.59 -6.59 5.43
CA LEU A 113 -8.59 -7.63 5.15
C LEU A 113 -9.17 -9.04 5.39
N TYR A 114 -9.90 -9.25 6.50
CA TYR A 114 -10.59 -10.50 6.82
C TYR A 114 -11.58 -10.90 5.72
N LEU A 115 -12.42 -9.97 5.26
CA LEU A 115 -13.39 -10.27 4.20
C LEU A 115 -12.71 -10.61 2.88
N ARG A 116 -11.65 -9.88 2.50
CA ARG A 116 -10.89 -10.16 1.27
C ARG A 116 -10.17 -11.50 1.32
N LEU A 117 -9.63 -11.86 2.50
CA LEU A 117 -9.03 -13.16 2.75
C LEU A 117 -10.06 -14.30 2.60
N ASN A 118 -11.23 -14.18 3.23
CA ASN A 118 -12.30 -15.19 3.16
C ASN A 118 -12.99 -15.27 1.78
N ALA A 119 -13.04 -14.16 1.05
CA ALA A 119 -13.50 -14.13 -0.33
C ALA A 119 -12.45 -14.65 -1.34
N ASN A 120 -11.27 -15.08 -0.86
CA ASN A 120 -10.16 -15.57 -1.67
C ASN A 120 -9.79 -14.60 -2.81
N MET A 121 -9.78 -13.30 -2.53
CA MET A 121 -9.41 -12.28 -3.50
C MET A 121 -7.92 -12.35 -3.82
N ARG A 122 -7.55 -12.02 -5.07
CA ARG A 122 -6.16 -12.06 -5.54
C ARG A 122 -5.20 -11.24 -4.68
N SER A 123 -5.63 -10.08 -4.20
CA SER A 123 -4.86 -9.26 -3.26
C SER A 123 -5.69 -8.96 -2.02
N ILE A 124 -5.18 -9.35 -0.86
CA ILE A 124 -5.81 -9.07 0.43
C ILE A 124 -5.76 -7.56 0.71
N ILE A 125 -4.66 -6.89 0.37
CA ILE A 125 -4.52 -5.43 0.52
C ILE A 125 -4.98 -4.75 -0.79
N PRO A 126 -6.00 -3.87 -0.77
CA PRO A 126 -6.35 -3.02 -1.90
C PRO A 126 -5.37 -1.84 -2.01
N TYR A 127 -4.34 -1.98 -2.84
CA TYR A 127 -3.34 -0.92 -3.03
C TYR A 127 -3.95 0.30 -3.72
N GLU A 128 -4.89 0.07 -4.63
CA GLU A 128 -5.66 1.07 -5.36
C GLU A 128 -6.47 2.00 -4.45
N ALA A 129 -6.79 1.55 -3.24
CA ALA A 129 -7.59 2.30 -2.27
C ALA A 129 -6.73 3.19 -1.36
N ILE A 130 -5.40 3.07 -1.41
CA ILE A 130 -4.50 3.79 -0.50
C ILE A 130 -4.51 5.28 -0.88
N PRO A 131 -4.93 6.18 0.03
CA PRO A 131 -4.90 7.61 -0.24
C PRO A 131 -3.50 8.12 -0.56
N GLY A 132 -3.39 9.05 -1.52
CA GLY A 132 -2.10 9.58 -1.98
C GLY A 132 -1.18 10.12 -0.86
N ARG A 133 -1.75 10.67 0.22
CA ARG A 133 -0.96 11.13 1.40
C ARG A 133 -0.12 10.03 2.06
N TRP A 134 -0.50 8.77 1.85
CA TRP A 134 0.18 7.62 2.41
C TRP A 134 1.12 6.95 1.42
N LEU A 135 1.07 7.33 0.14
CA LEU A 135 1.97 6.81 -0.88
C LEU A 135 3.32 7.53 -0.77
N LEU A 136 4.39 6.80 -1.08
CA LEU A 136 5.66 7.43 -1.37
C LEU A 136 5.46 8.24 -2.65
N ALA A 137 5.79 9.54 -2.63
CA ALA A 137 5.72 10.34 -3.83
C ALA A 137 6.66 9.74 -4.89
N ASP A 138 6.19 9.64 -6.13
CA ASP A 138 7.09 9.49 -7.26
C ASP A 138 7.88 10.82 -7.35
N GLU A 139 9.04 10.90 -6.71
CA GLU A 139 9.97 12.03 -6.84
C GLU A 139 10.65 12.06 -8.22
N ASP A 140 9.95 11.64 -9.28
CA ASP A 140 10.45 11.54 -10.65
C ASP A 140 9.69 12.48 -11.62
N GLU A 141 9.16 13.60 -11.14
CA GLU A 141 8.87 14.76 -12.01
C GLU A 141 10.18 15.53 -12.21
N GLU A 142 10.99 15.08 -13.18
CA GLU A 142 12.10 15.88 -13.69
C GLU A 142 11.57 17.25 -14.12
N VAL A 143 11.92 18.28 -13.35
CA VAL A 143 11.74 19.67 -13.76
C VAL A 143 12.64 19.90 -14.97
N VAL A 144 12.08 19.70 -16.16
CA VAL A 144 12.70 20.10 -17.42
C VAL A 144 12.85 21.62 -17.39
N VAL A 145 14.01 22.08 -16.92
CA VAL A 145 14.43 23.47 -17.10
C VAL A 145 14.72 23.62 -18.59
N SER A 146 13.73 24.09 -19.33
CA SER A 146 13.90 24.59 -20.69
C SER A 146 14.90 25.74 -20.65
N ILE A 147 16.17 25.46 -20.94
CA ILE A 147 17.15 26.49 -21.22
C ILE A 147 16.81 27.03 -22.62
N GLU A 148 16.06 28.13 -22.66
CA GLU A 148 15.93 28.94 -23.86
C GLU A 148 17.30 29.56 -24.17
N ASN A 149 18.00 29.00 -25.16
CA ASN A 149 19.18 29.63 -25.73
C ASN A 149 18.73 30.86 -26.56
N THR A 150 19.09 32.04 -26.08
CA THR A 150 19.12 33.29 -26.87
C THR A 150 20.41 33.36 -27.67
#